data_AF-A0A812H6F5-F1
#
_entry.id   AF-A0A812H6F5-F1
#
_cell.length_a   1.000
_cell.length_b   1.000
_cell.length_c   1.000
_cell.angle_alpha   90.00
_cell.angle_beta   90.00
_cell.angle_gamma   90.00
#
_symmetry.space_group_name_H-M   'P 1'
#
loop_
_entity.id
_entity.type
_entity.pdbx_description
1 polymer ?
#
loop_
_entity_poly.entity_id
_entity_poly.type
_entity_poly.pdbx_seq_one_letter_code
_entity_poly.pdbx_strand_id
1 'polypeptide(L)'
;DPNGPWLSGAAFQPCSHTCQKEGFANCGKEEMAAINSSAALFTLTSHLNLTCNPPTGPPFRDGGGTPFTTTSGSCYYWDPSKPADEVDCDTVLNSGRQPMCYCVP
;
A
#
# COMPACT_ATOMS: atom_id res chain seq x y z
N ASP A 1 -6.54 3.42 -11.40
CA ASP A 1 -8.02 3.41 -11.23
C ASP A 1 -8.34 2.77 -9.88
N PRO A 2 -9.10 3.36 -8.95
CA PRO A 2 -9.46 2.70 -7.69
C PRO A 2 -10.23 1.38 -7.85
N ASN A 3 -10.70 1.05 -9.06
CA ASN A 3 -11.32 -0.22 -9.42
C ASN A 3 -10.34 -1.29 -9.95
N GLY A 4 -9.05 -0.97 -10.11
CA GLY A 4 -8.06 -1.98 -10.48
C GLY A 4 -7.76 -2.95 -9.32
N PRO A 5 -6.97 -4.00 -9.56
CA PRO A 5 -6.84 -5.14 -8.65
C PRO A 5 -5.97 -4.79 -7.45
N TRP A 6 -6.56 -4.07 -6.50
CA TRP A 6 -6.00 -3.83 -5.19
C TRP A 6 -6.04 -5.12 -4.38
N LEU A 7 -4.90 -5.47 -3.80
CA LEU A 7 -4.73 -6.63 -2.92
C LEU A 7 -4.09 -6.18 -1.62
N SER A 8 -4.50 -6.79 -0.50
CA SER A 8 -3.75 -6.68 0.74
C SER A 8 -2.71 -7.79 0.80
N GLY A 9 -1.43 -7.42 0.73
CA GLY A 9 -0.32 -8.33 0.96
C GLY A 9 -0.28 -8.81 2.41
N ALA A 10 0.27 -10.01 2.62
CA ALA A 10 0.51 -10.51 3.96
C ALA A 10 1.58 -9.67 4.68
N ALA A 11 1.62 -9.75 6.00
CA ALA A 11 2.64 -9.06 6.77
C ALA A 11 4.05 -9.49 6.28
N PHE A 12 4.94 -8.50 6.12
CA PHE A 12 6.32 -8.71 5.67
C PHE A 12 6.49 -9.20 4.22
N GLN A 13 5.42 -9.26 3.41
CA GLN A 13 5.50 -9.68 2.02
C GLN A 13 5.44 -8.49 1.05
N PRO A 14 6.39 -8.37 0.10
CA PRO A 14 6.38 -7.30 -0.90
C PRO A 14 5.21 -7.38 -1.87
N CYS A 15 4.90 -6.24 -2.50
CA CYS A 15 3.83 -6.16 -3.48
C CYS A 15 4.15 -6.96 -4.74
N SER A 16 5.42 -7.04 -5.17
CA SER A 16 5.81 -7.89 -6.30
C SER A 16 5.47 -9.35 -6.03
N HIS A 17 5.75 -9.87 -4.83
CA HIS A 17 5.35 -11.22 -4.44
C HIS A 17 3.82 -11.39 -4.39
N THR A 18 3.11 -10.43 -3.79
CA THR A 18 1.65 -10.46 -3.67
C THR A 18 0.98 -10.50 -5.04
N CYS A 19 1.41 -9.63 -5.96
CA CYS A 19 0.87 -9.55 -7.31
C CYS A 19 1.21 -10.79 -8.15
N GLN A 20 2.45 -11.28 -8.09
CA GLN A 20 2.87 -12.49 -8.84
C GLN A 20 2.08 -13.73 -8.42
N LYS A 21 1.79 -13.87 -7.13
CA LYS A 21 1.00 -14.98 -6.60
C LYS A 21 -0.41 -15.02 -7.21
N GLU A 22 -1.00 -13.88 -7.49
CA GLU A 22 -2.31 -13.74 -8.12
C GLU A 22 -2.25 -13.66 -9.66
N GLY A 23 -1.08 -13.88 -10.26
CA GLY A 23 -0.91 -13.98 -11.71
C GLY A 23 -0.65 -12.65 -12.43
N PHE A 24 -0.32 -11.58 -11.70
CA PHE A 24 0.04 -10.27 -12.27
C PHE A 24 1.55 -10.15 -12.48
N ALA A 25 1.99 -9.37 -13.48
CA ALA A 25 3.42 -9.19 -13.74
C ALA A 25 4.11 -8.34 -12.67
N ASN A 26 3.46 -7.27 -12.21
CA ASN A 26 4.06 -6.36 -11.23
C ASN A 26 3.03 -5.57 -10.41
N CYS A 27 3.50 -4.69 -9.53
CA CYS A 27 2.73 -3.64 -8.91
C CYS A 27 2.55 -2.41 -9.83
N GLY A 28 1.51 -1.62 -9.65
CA GLY A 28 1.36 -0.29 -10.23
C GLY A 28 1.78 0.79 -9.25
N LYS A 29 2.94 1.39 -9.52
CA LYS A 29 3.54 2.40 -8.64
C LYS A 29 2.72 3.69 -8.62
N GLU A 30 2.19 4.09 -9.77
CA GLU A 30 1.38 5.30 -9.94
C GLU A 30 0.11 5.24 -9.09
N GLU A 31 -0.59 4.11 -9.10
CA GLU A 31 -1.78 3.92 -8.28
C GLU A 31 -1.48 3.84 -6.79
N MET A 32 -0.38 3.18 -6.42
CA MET A 32 0.09 3.17 -5.03
C MET A 32 0.45 4.57 -4.54
N ALA A 33 1.15 5.36 -5.36
CA ALA A 33 1.48 6.75 -5.06
C ALA A 33 0.27 7.69 -5.06
N ALA A 34 -0.80 7.36 -5.79
CA ALA A 34 -2.05 8.12 -5.75
C ALA A 34 -2.77 8.00 -4.39
N ILE A 35 -2.45 6.99 -3.59
CA ILE A 35 -2.88 6.89 -2.20
C ILE A 35 -1.96 7.76 -1.35
N ASN A 36 -2.14 9.08 -1.43
CA ASN A 36 -1.27 10.09 -0.81
C ASN A 36 -2.00 11.04 0.17
N SER A 37 -3.19 10.64 0.60
CA SER A 37 -3.99 11.39 1.56
C SER A 37 -4.83 10.45 2.42
N SER A 38 -5.26 10.92 3.59
CA SER A 38 -6.15 10.15 4.46
C SER A 38 -7.45 9.77 3.75
N ALA A 39 -8.01 10.66 2.91
CA ALA A 39 -9.24 10.37 2.17
C ALA A 39 -9.05 9.20 1.20
N ALA A 40 -7.99 9.22 0.38
CA ALA A 40 -7.67 8.13 -0.54
C ALA A 40 -7.40 6.81 0.20
N LEU A 41 -6.67 6.89 1.33
CA LEU A 41 -6.40 5.75 2.19
C LEU A 41 -7.69 5.12 2.74
N PHE A 42 -8.62 5.93 3.28
CA PHE A 42 -9.88 5.42 3.81
C PHE A 42 -10.77 4.81 2.73
N THR A 43 -10.80 5.39 1.53
CA THR A 43 -11.49 4.79 0.39
C THR A 43 -10.91 3.42 0.05
N LEU A 44 -9.58 3.31 -0.04
CA LEU A 44 -8.91 2.04 -0.34
C LEU A 44 -9.13 0.99 0.76
N THR A 45 -8.97 1.35 2.03
CA THR A 45 -9.17 0.41 3.14
C THR A 45 -10.62 -0.06 3.21
N SER A 46 -11.59 0.80 2.89
CA SER A 46 -13.00 0.41 2.79
C SER A 46 -13.24 -0.57 1.64
N HIS A 47 -12.60 -0.37 0.48
CA HIS A 47 -12.69 -1.31 -0.64
C HIS A 47 -12.11 -2.67 -0.26
N LEU A 48 -11.00 -2.70 0.46
CA LEU A 48 -10.33 -3.93 0.90
C LEU A 48 -10.92 -4.55 2.18
N ASN A 49 -11.99 -3.99 2.75
CA ASN A 49 -12.55 -4.39 4.05
C ASN A 49 -11.51 -4.43 5.19
N LEU A 50 -10.58 -3.48 5.20
CA LEU A 50 -9.51 -3.36 6.20
C LEU A 50 -9.85 -2.30 7.25
N THR A 51 -9.47 -2.57 8.49
CA THR A 51 -9.52 -1.57 9.57
C THR A 51 -8.33 -0.62 9.45
N CYS A 52 -8.59 0.68 9.51
CA CYS A 52 -7.59 1.74 9.42
C CYS A 52 -7.77 2.72 10.57
N ASN A 53 -6.87 2.63 11.56
CA ASN A 53 -6.77 3.57 12.65
C ASN A 53 -5.71 4.62 12.28
N PRO A 54 -6.08 5.90 12.03
CA PRO A 54 -5.11 6.93 11.75
C PRO A 54 -4.09 7.05 12.90
N PRO A 55 -2.78 7.13 12.59
CA PRO A 55 -1.74 7.24 13.60
C PRO A 55 -1.80 8.60 14.31
N THR A 56 -1.23 8.67 15.51
CA THR A 56 -1.09 9.93 16.26
C THR A 56 -0.01 10.86 15.69
N GLY A 57 0.91 10.32 14.90
CA GLY A 57 1.96 11.05 14.18
C GLY A 57 1.64 11.24 12.69
N PRO A 58 2.65 11.63 11.87
CA PRO A 58 2.47 11.77 10.43
C PRO A 58 1.90 10.48 9.80
N PRO A 59 0.79 10.56 9.06
CA PRO A 59 0.15 9.39 8.43
C PRO A 59 0.76 9.00 7.09
N PHE A 60 1.81 9.71 6.65
CA PHE A 60 2.52 9.42 5.41
C PHE A 60 3.85 8.71 5.66
N ARG A 61 4.24 7.82 4.74
CA ARG A 61 5.55 7.15 4.73
C ARG A 61 6.10 7.09 3.31
N ASP A 62 7.41 7.02 3.20
CA ASP A 62 8.11 6.62 2.00
C ASP A 62 8.69 5.20 2.16
N GLY A 63 9.08 4.60 1.03
CA GLY A 63 9.72 3.29 0.98
C GLY A 63 8.78 2.07 0.99
N GLY A 64 9.42 0.91 1.09
CA GLY A 64 8.85 -0.41 0.85
C GLY A 64 7.51 -0.70 1.51
N GLY A 65 6.56 -1.13 0.69
CA GLY A 65 5.23 -1.57 1.10
C GLY A 65 4.25 -0.44 1.39
N THR A 66 4.50 0.80 1.00
CA THR A 66 3.55 1.91 1.16
C THR A 66 2.65 2.04 -0.08
N PRO A 67 1.32 2.20 0.05
CA PRO A 67 0.52 2.33 1.28
C PRO A 67 0.34 1.00 2.03
N PHE A 68 0.15 1.03 3.35
CA PHE A 68 -0.03 -0.19 4.18
C PHE A 68 -0.96 0.00 5.36
N THR A 69 -1.47 -1.12 5.87
CA THR A 69 -1.91 -1.27 7.25
C THR A 69 -0.86 -2.00 8.08
N THR A 70 -0.93 -1.91 9.40
CA THR A 70 -0.12 -2.71 10.32
C THR A 70 -0.99 -3.74 11.01
N THR A 71 -0.36 -4.80 11.53
CA THR A 71 -1.05 -5.79 12.37
C THR A 71 -1.69 -5.20 13.63
N SER A 72 -1.23 -4.02 14.08
CA SER A 72 -1.84 -3.25 15.17
C SER A 72 -3.03 -2.38 14.74
N GLY A 73 -3.40 -2.43 13.46
CA GLY A 73 -4.53 -1.69 12.87
C GLY A 73 -4.22 -0.25 12.48
N SER A 74 -2.97 0.21 12.55
CA SER A 74 -2.59 1.54 12.03
C SER A 74 -2.49 1.51 10.51
N CYS A 75 -2.70 2.65 9.87
CA CYS A 75 -2.65 2.75 8.40
C CYS A 75 -1.86 3.97 7.97
N TYR A 76 -1.14 3.83 6.85
CA TYR A 76 -0.26 4.85 6.33
C TYR A 76 -0.36 4.91 4.81
N TYR A 77 -0.28 6.12 4.28
CA TYR A 77 -0.36 6.41 2.85
C TYR A 77 1.00 6.89 2.32
N TRP A 78 1.15 6.94 1.00
CA TRP A 78 2.38 7.36 0.33
C TRP A 78 2.70 8.84 0.61
N ASP A 79 3.95 9.16 0.88
CA ASP A 79 4.37 10.55 1.06
C ASP A 79 4.08 11.39 -0.20
N PRO A 80 3.16 12.38 -0.12
CA PRO A 80 2.76 13.18 -1.28
C PRO A 80 3.90 14.05 -1.82
N SER A 81 5.00 14.23 -1.07
CA SER A 81 6.19 14.94 -1.55
C SER A 81 7.11 14.07 -2.39
N LYS A 82 6.88 12.74 -2.44
CA LYS A 82 7.70 11.78 -3.18
C LYS A 82 7.08 11.40 -4.51
N PRO A 83 7.89 11.28 -5.58
CA PRO A 83 7.40 10.86 -6.88
C PRO A 83 7.01 9.37 -6.89
N ALA A 84 6.17 8.96 -7.84
CA ALA A 84 5.66 7.59 -7.91
C ALA A 84 6.73 6.55 -8.23
N ASP A 85 7.78 6.91 -8.97
CA ASP A 85 8.88 6.01 -9.33
C ASP A 85 9.69 5.52 -8.10
N GLU A 86 9.68 6.30 -7.01
CA GLU A 86 10.25 5.94 -5.70
C GLU A 86 9.41 4.89 -4.93
N VAL A 87 8.19 4.55 -5.37
CA VAL A 87 7.44 3.44 -4.76
C VAL A 87 8.23 2.14 -4.95
N ASP A 88 8.48 1.46 -3.83
CA ASP A 88 9.23 0.21 -3.79
C ASP A 88 8.27 -0.98 -3.59
N CYS A 89 8.22 -1.82 -4.61
CA CYS A 89 7.36 -2.99 -4.67
C CYS A 89 8.04 -4.28 -4.27
N ASP A 90 9.37 -4.28 -4.18
CA ASP A 90 10.17 -5.47 -3.93
C ASP A 90 10.60 -5.58 -2.47
N THR A 91 10.44 -4.51 -1.70
CA THR A 91 10.72 -4.51 -0.27
C THR A 91 9.49 -4.19 0.59
N VAL A 92 9.52 -4.69 1.83
CA VAL A 92 8.65 -4.24 2.92
C VAL A 92 9.52 -3.95 4.11
N LEU A 93 9.40 -2.74 4.66
CA LEU A 93 10.12 -2.40 5.87
C LEU A 93 9.57 -3.19 7.06
N ASN A 94 10.47 -3.90 7.76
CA ASN A 94 10.17 -4.89 8.77
C ASN A 94 9.54 -4.27 10.04
N SER A 95 8.22 -4.07 10.00
CA SER A 95 7.43 -3.44 11.07
C SER A 95 6.00 -4.00 11.17
N GLY A 96 5.77 -5.20 10.65
CA GLY A 96 4.43 -5.80 10.59
C GLY A 96 3.51 -5.10 9.58
N ARG A 97 4.07 -4.48 8.54
CA ARG A 97 3.31 -3.85 7.45
C ARG A 97 2.66 -4.92 6.60
N GLN A 98 1.38 -4.72 6.32
CA GLN A 98 0.56 -5.42 5.34
C GLN A 98 0.33 -4.43 4.20
N PRO A 99 1.14 -4.51 3.12
CA PRO A 99 1.05 -3.53 2.05
C PRO A 99 -0.26 -3.66 1.28
N MET A 100 -0.81 -2.54 0.84
CA MET A 100 -1.94 -2.49 -0.07
C MET A 100 -1.36 -2.26 -1.47
N CYS A 101 -1.43 -3.31 -2.28
CA CYS A 101 -0.73 -3.44 -3.54
C CYS A 101 -1.71 -3.27 -4.68
N TYR A 102 -1.45 -2.32 -5.56
CA TYR A 102 -2.13 -2.30 -6.85
C TYR A 102 -1.37 -3.21 -7.80
N CYS A 103 -2.03 -4.16 -8.44
CA CYS A 103 -1.36 -5.08 -9.37
C CYS A 103 -1.65 -4.72 -10.83
N VAL A 104 -0.66 -4.88 -11.70
CA VAL A 104 -0.77 -4.61 -13.14
C VAL A 104 -0.47 -5.87 -13.95
N PRO A 105 -1.14 -6.06 -15.11
CA PRO A 105 -0.90 -7.19 -16.00
C PRO A 105 0.56 -7.32 -16.44
#